data_AF-A0A022QSQ9-F1
#
_entry.id   AF-A0A022QSQ9-F1
#
_cell.length_a   1.000
_cell.length_b   1.000
_cell.length_c   1.000
_cell.angle_alpha   90.00
_cell.angle_beta   90.00
_cell.angle_gamma   90.00
#
_symmetry.space_group_name_H-M   'P 1'
#
loop_
_entity.id
_entity.type
_entity.pdbx_description
1 polymer ?
#
loop_
_entity_poly.entity_id
_entity_poly.type
_entity_poly.pdbx_seq_one_letter_code
_entity_poly.pdbx_strand_id
1 'polypeptide(L)'
;MGVVGDAENNNGGKCGVGGLKTLVRRKQVDSAHTNSTEGGHHGLARALTIPHLIAIGVGSTIGAGVYILVGTVAREHSGPALTFSFLIAGIAAALSAFCYAELASRCPSAGSAYHYSYICVGEGVAWLIGWALILEYTIGGSAVARGISPNLAMLFGGPNSLPWFLARQTIPGLGCVVDPCAAILVFLVTALLCVGIKESTFVQGVVTVANICAMVFVIVAGGYLGFKTGWPGYKLSSGYLPFGADGMLAGASTVFFAFIGFDSVASTAEEVKNPQRDLPMGIGFALSICCTLYMLVSAVIVGLVPYYAMDPDTPISSAFASHGIHWAA
;
A
#
# COMPACT_ATOMS: atom_id res chain seq x y z
N MET A 1 37.52 -4.98 35.28
CA MET A 1 38.32 -4.64 36.47
C MET A 1 38.62 -3.14 36.42
N GLY A 2 38.15 -2.35 37.41
CA GLY A 2 38.34 -0.89 37.58
C GLY A 2 37.49 -0.02 36.63
N VAL A 3 36.41 0.70 37.00
CA VAL A 3 36.18 1.69 38.08
C VAL A 3 37.18 2.84 37.98
N VAL A 4 36.80 4.09 37.71
CA VAL A 4 36.21 5.14 38.59
C VAL A 4 35.72 6.24 37.62
N GLY A 5 34.61 6.96 37.76
CA GLY A 5 33.79 7.34 38.90
C GLY A 5 33.61 8.86 38.82
N ASP A 6 32.37 9.34 38.97
CA ASP A 6 32.06 10.58 39.68
C ASP A 6 30.55 10.65 39.87
N ALA A 7 30.16 10.38 41.12
CA ALA A 7 28.91 10.83 41.68
C ALA A 7 29.23 12.10 42.47
N GLU A 8 28.72 13.25 42.04
CA GLU A 8 28.51 14.35 42.98
C GLU A 8 27.17 15.03 42.73
N ASN A 9 26.45 15.13 43.84
CA ASN A 9 25.10 15.59 44.01
C ASN A 9 25.09 17.12 43.98
N ASN A 10 24.25 17.75 43.16
CA ASN A 10 23.83 19.11 43.45
C ASN A 10 22.37 19.36 43.11
N ASN A 11 21.64 19.66 44.19
CA ASN A 11 20.23 19.94 44.28
C ASN A 11 19.98 21.36 43.75
N GLY A 12 19.21 21.53 42.67
CA GLY A 12 18.98 22.86 42.10
C GLY A 12 18.19 22.90 40.79
N GLY A 13 16.86 22.78 40.90
CA GLY A 13 15.86 23.32 39.97
C GLY A 13 16.19 23.36 38.47
N LYS A 14 16.08 22.23 37.75
CA LYS A 14 15.91 22.21 36.28
C LYS A 14 14.97 21.08 35.84
N CYS A 15 13.72 21.10 36.30
CA CYS A 15 12.68 20.15 35.91
C CYS A 15 12.05 20.41 34.51
N GLY A 16 12.71 21.19 33.64
CA GLY A 16 12.14 21.59 32.33
C GLY A 16 13.03 21.33 31.11
N VAL A 17 14.35 21.11 31.28
CA VAL A 17 15.30 21.05 30.15
C VAL A 17 15.74 19.62 29.80
N GLY A 18 15.58 18.65 30.72
CA GLY A 18 15.87 17.24 30.47
C GLY A 18 14.88 16.55 29.54
N GLY A 19 13.60 16.92 29.61
CA GLY A 19 12.55 16.37 28.74
C GLY A 19 12.78 16.69 27.26
N LEU A 20 13.10 17.96 26.94
CA LEU A 20 13.39 18.37 25.56
C LEU A 20 14.69 17.77 25.01
N LYS A 21 15.72 17.56 25.84
CA LYS A 21 16.94 16.87 25.39
C LYS A 21 16.69 15.40 25.03
N THR A 22 15.74 14.76 25.71
CA THR A 22 15.33 13.38 25.40
C THR A 22 14.61 13.33 24.05
N LEU A 23 13.77 14.33 23.73
CA LEU A 23 13.07 14.42 22.44
C LEU A 23 13.99 14.60 21.21
N VAL A 24 15.22 15.08 21.40
CA VAL A 24 16.20 15.33 20.31
C VAL A 24 17.27 14.23 20.26
N ARG A 25 17.16 13.18 21.10
CA ARG A 25 18.11 12.08 21.06
C ARG A 25 18.03 11.37 19.71
N ARG A 26 19.16 11.30 19.01
CA ARG A 26 19.30 10.55 17.75
C ARG A 26 19.94 9.20 18.04
N LYS A 27 19.54 8.17 17.31
CA LYS A 27 20.26 6.88 17.35
C LYS A 27 21.56 7.11 16.60
N GLN A 28 22.68 6.79 17.22
CA GLN A 28 23.92 6.68 16.46
C GLN A 28 23.72 5.58 15.42
N VAL A 29 24.12 5.86 14.19
CA VAL A 29 24.27 4.83 13.16
C VAL A 29 25.42 3.96 13.64
N ASP A 30 25.10 2.93 14.41
CA ASP A 30 26.02 1.81 14.56
C ASP A 30 26.16 1.26 13.15
N SER A 31 27.27 1.61 12.52
CA SER A 31 27.66 0.99 11.28
C SER A 31 27.53 -0.50 11.53
N ALA A 32 26.78 -1.22 10.68
CA ALA A 32 26.62 -2.67 10.76
C ALA A 32 27.96 -3.45 10.73
N HIS A 33 29.11 -2.75 10.76
CA HIS A 33 30.44 -3.25 10.99
C HIS A 33 30.83 -3.47 12.47
N THR A 34 30.26 -2.78 13.46
CA THR A 34 30.75 -2.91 14.87
C THR A 34 30.15 -4.08 15.65
N ASN A 35 29.04 -4.68 15.21
CA ASN A 35 28.46 -5.87 15.86
C ASN A 35 29.03 -7.21 15.33
N SER A 36 30.07 -7.18 14.49
CA SER A 36 30.68 -8.39 13.93
C SER A 36 31.68 -9.07 14.89
N THR A 37 32.05 -8.43 16.00
CA THR A 37 33.17 -8.87 16.84
C THR A 37 32.83 -9.33 18.24
N GLU A 38 31.62 -9.13 18.75
CA GLU A 38 31.25 -9.64 20.08
C GLU A 38 29.79 -10.15 20.11
N GLY A 39 29.63 -11.48 20.03
CA GLY A 39 28.49 -12.20 20.60
C GLY A 39 27.25 -12.43 19.72
N GLY A 40 27.19 -13.61 19.09
CA GLY A 40 25.95 -14.40 18.95
C GLY A 40 24.90 -13.99 17.90
N HIS A 41 25.00 -14.61 16.72
CA HIS A 41 23.87 -15.09 15.88
C HIS A 41 22.50 -14.37 15.97
N HIS A 42 22.36 -13.14 15.45
CA HIS A 42 21.06 -12.53 15.14
C HIS A 42 21.09 -11.68 13.86
N GLY A 43 21.70 -12.20 12.78
CA GLY A 43 21.60 -11.60 11.45
C GLY A 43 20.62 -12.38 10.58
N LEU A 44 19.64 -11.71 9.97
CA LEU A 44 18.81 -12.32 8.92
C LEU A 44 19.69 -12.75 7.75
N ALA A 45 19.34 -13.86 7.10
CA ALA A 45 20.09 -14.34 5.96
C ALA A 45 19.93 -13.37 4.78
N ARG A 46 21.05 -12.83 4.28
CA ARG A 46 21.06 -11.95 3.10
C ARG A 46 20.79 -12.75 1.82
N ALA A 47 19.52 -13.05 1.58
CA ALA A 47 19.06 -13.90 0.48
C ALA A 47 18.37 -13.12 -0.63
N LEU A 48 17.81 -11.94 -0.34
CA LEU A 48 16.99 -11.20 -1.30
C LEU A 48 17.84 -10.55 -2.40
N THR A 49 17.35 -10.70 -3.63
CA THR A 49 17.88 -10.09 -4.85
C THR A 49 16.83 -9.17 -5.46
N ILE A 50 17.23 -8.33 -6.42
CA ILE A 50 16.35 -7.38 -7.15
C ILE A 50 14.98 -7.96 -7.54
N PRO A 51 14.84 -9.14 -8.19
CA PRO A 51 13.51 -9.65 -8.56
C PRO A 51 12.63 -9.97 -7.35
N HIS A 52 13.20 -10.41 -6.22
CA HIS A 52 12.45 -10.63 -4.99
C HIS A 52 11.99 -9.30 -4.38
N LEU A 53 12.84 -8.26 -4.43
CA LEU A 53 12.48 -6.91 -3.98
C LEU A 53 11.37 -6.29 -4.82
N ILE A 54 11.42 -6.48 -6.14
CA ILE A 54 10.34 -6.06 -7.05
C ILE A 54 9.05 -6.81 -6.71
N ALA A 55 9.11 -8.14 -6.54
CA ALA A 55 7.94 -8.93 -6.19
C ALA A 55 7.33 -8.51 -4.85
N ILE A 56 8.15 -8.22 -3.84
CA ILE A 56 7.70 -7.73 -2.54
C ILE A 56 7.03 -6.36 -2.67
N GLY A 57 7.68 -5.41 -3.36
CA GLY A 57 7.13 -4.07 -3.56
C GLY A 57 5.85 -4.06 -4.39
N VAL A 58 5.81 -4.82 -5.48
CA VAL A 58 4.61 -4.96 -6.31
C VAL A 58 3.50 -5.66 -5.52
N GLY A 59 3.84 -6.70 -4.74
CA GLY A 59 2.87 -7.45 -3.94
C GLY A 59 2.26 -6.69 -2.78
N SER A 60 3.03 -5.77 -2.17
CA SER A 60 2.53 -4.92 -1.09
C SER A 60 1.78 -3.70 -1.60
N THR A 61 2.14 -3.18 -2.77
CA THR A 61 1.45 -2.04 -3.39
C THR A 61 0.17 -2.45 -4.13
N ILE A 62 0.18 -3.56 -4.88
CA ILE A 62 -1.01 -4.06 -5.59
C ILE A 62 -1.94 -4.78 -4.60
N GLY A 63 -2.94 -4.06 -4.12
CA GLY A 63 -3.98 -4.57 -3.23
C GLY A 63 -5.39 -4.22 -3.67
N ALA A 64 -6.36 -4.32 -2.74
CA ALA A 64 -7.76 -3.97 -3.00
C ALA A 64 -7.96 -2.48 -3.38
N GLY A 65 -6.98 -1.62 -3.05
CA GLY A 65 -7.03 -0.18 -3.30
C GLY A 65 -7.33 0.14 -4.77
N VAL A 66 -6.55 -0.39 -5.71
CA VAL A 66 -6.77 -0.14 -7.15
C VAL A 66 -8.11 -0.70 -7.65
N TYR A 67 -8.54 -1.86 -7.14
CA TYR A 67 -9.76 -2.51 -7.60
C TYR A 67 -11.05 -1.78 -7.20
N ILE A 68 -11.00 -0.98 -6.14
CA ILE A 68 -12.17 -0.25 -5.61
C ILE A 68 -12.06 1.23 -5.89
N LEU A 69 -10.91 1.85 -5.56
CA LEU A 69 -10.73 3.29 -5.72
C LEU A 69 -10.86 3.72 -7.19
N VAL A 70 -10.48 2.88 -8.16
CA VAL A 70 -10.69 3.19 -9.58
C VAL A 70 -12.17 3.49 -9.85
N GLY A 71 -13.09 2.71 -9.26
CA GLY A 71 -14.53 2.89 -9.40
C GLY A 71 -15.05 4.14 -8.72
N THR A 72 -14.76 4.24 -7.41
CA THR A 72 -15.24 5.35 -6.58
C THR A 72 -14.70 6.70 -7.08
N VAL A 73 -13.39 6.78 -7.37
CA VAL A 73 -12.73 8.02 -7.80
C VAL A 73 -13.12 8.39 -9.23
N ALA A 74 -13.29 7.43 -10.15
CA ALA A 74 -13.81 7.72 -11.47
C ALA A 74 -15.22 8.33 -11.38
N ARG A 75 -16.11 7.75 -10.58
CA ARG A 75 -17.49 8.19 -10.46
C ARG A 75 -17.64 9.55 -9.79
N GLU A 76 -16.91 9.78 -8.69
CA GLU A 76 -17.18 10.89 -7.77
C GLU A 76 -16.22 12.10 -7.93
N HIS A 77 -15.04 11.90 -8.50
CA HIS A 77 -13.99 12.93 -8.49
C HIS A 77 -13.36 13.23 -9.84
N SER A 78 -12.88 12.22 -10.58
CA SER A 78 -12.00 12.46 -11.73
C SER A 78 -12.64 12.18 -13.08
N GLY A 79 -13.69 11.35 -13.13
CA GLY A 79 -14.30 10.94 -14.39
C GLY A 79 -13.25 10.31 -15.32
N PRO A 80 -13.25 10.68 -16.62
CA PRO A 80 -12.29 10.14 -17.57
C PRO A 80 -10.84 10.60 -17.36
N ALA A 81 -10.62 11.64 -16.54
CA ALA A 81 -9.29 12.12 -16.18
C ALA A 81 -8.57 11.28 -15.12
N LEU A 82 -9.17 10.17 -14.66
CA LEU A 82 -8.58 9.28 -13.64
C LEU A 82 -7.14 8.84 -13.99
N THR A 83 -6.84 8.58 -15.27
CA THR A 83 -5.48 8.20 -15.70
C THR A 83 -4.44 9.29 -15.40
N PHE A 84 -4.83 10.56 -15.52
CA PHE A 84 -3.95 11.68 -15.13
C PHE A 84 -3.84 11.82 -13.61
N SER A 85 -4.91 11.55 -12.87
CA SER A 85 -4.85 11.50 -11.40
C SER A 85 -3.86 10.43 -10.91
N PHE A 86 -3.86 9.24 -11.52
CA PHE A 86 -2.86 8.20 -11.24
C PHE A 86 -1.44 8.63 -11.63
N LEU A 87 -1.26 9.34 -12.75
CA LEU A 87 0.04 9.84 -13.15
C LEU A 87 0.59 10.85 -12.13
N ILE A 88 -0.24 11.81 -11.68
CA ILE A 88 0.16 12.82 -10.68
C ILE A 88 0.51 12.14 -9.35
N ALA A 89 -0.34 11.22 -8.89
CA ALA A 89 -0.09 10.44 -7.68
C ALA A 89 1.19 9.59 -7.78
N GLY A 90 1.43 8.98 -8.96
CA GLY A 90 2.62 8.19 -9.23
C GLY A 90 3.90 9.02 -9.25
N ILE A 91 3.87 10.25 -9.78
CA ILE A 91 5.01 11.18 -9.73
C ILE A 91 5.30 11.58 -8.28
N ALA A 92 4.27 11.92 -7.50
CA ALA A 92 4.43 12.23 -6.08
C ALA A 92 5.04 11.05 -5.31
N ALA A 93 4.53 9.83 -5.56
CA ALA A 93 5.06 8.61 -4.98
C ALA A 93 6.51 8.35 -5.42
N ALA A 94 6.87 8.64 -6.67
CA ALA A 94 8.23 8.46 -7.18
C ALA A 94 9.22 9.39 -6.49
N LEU A 95 8.86 10.66 -6.29
CA LEU A 95 9.70 11.61 -5.55
C LEU A 95 9.92 11.14 -4.11
N SER A 96 8.88 10.69 -3.42
CA SER A 96 9.01 10.09 -2.09
C SER A 96 9.88 8.82 -2.13
N ALA A 97 9.63 7.91 -3.06
CA ALA A 97 10.35 6.66 -3.21
C ALA A 97 11.86 6.86 -3.45
N PHE A 98 12.25 7.89 -4.21
CA PHE A 98 13.67 8.23 -4.38
C PHE A 98 14.32 8.70 -3.07
N CYS A 99 13.63 9.47 -2.24
CA CYS A 99 14.13 9.82 -0.90
C CYS A 99 14.28 8.58 -0.01
N TYR A 100 13.31 7.64 -0.06
CA TYR A 100 13.42 6.37 0.66
C TYR A 100 14.59 5.53 0.17
N ALA A 101 14.81 5.47 -1.15
CA ALA A 101 15.93 4.76 -1.75
C ALA A 101 17.29 5.33 -1.32
N GLU A 102 17.43 6.66 -1.26
CA GLU A 102 18.66 7.31 -0.78
C GLU A 102 18.93 6.99 0.70
N LEU A 103 17.90 7.02 1.55
CA LEU A 103 18.03 6.72 2.97
C LEU A 103 18.30 5.23 3.22
N ALA A 104 17.60 4.35 2.52
CA ALA A 104 17.75 2.90 2.63
C ALA A 104 19.13 2.41 2.16
N SER A 105 19.69 3.06 1.13
CA SER A 105 21.05 2.75 0.65
C SER A 105 22.14 3.25 1.60
N ARG A 106 21.93 4.35 2.33
CA ARG A 106 22.89 4.87 3.31
C ARG A 106 22.83 4.16 4.65
N CYS A 107 21.63 3.85 5.12
CA CYS A 107 21.36 3.22 6.42
C CYS A 107 20.53 1.95 6.22
N PRO A 108 21.16 0.83 5.82
CA PRO A 108 20.47 -0.44 5.60
C PRO A 108 20.11 -1.09 6.94
N SER A 109 19.01 -0.64 7.54
CA SER A 109 18.43 -1.23 8.75
C SER A 109 16.92 -1.46 8.56
N ALA A 110 16.42 -2.52 9.19
CA ALA A 110 15.02 -2.90 9.19
C ALA A 110 14.22 -1.96 10.11
N GLY A 111 13.60 -0.93 9.53
CA GLY A 111 12.75 -0.01 10.29
C GLY A 111 12.13 1.14 9.51
N SER A 112 12.34 1.19 8.19
CA SER A 112 11.72 2.15 7.26
C SER A 112 11.70 3.60 7.80
N ALA A 113 10.61 4.34 7.60
CA ALA A 113 10.48 5.76 7.93
C ALA A 113 10.73 6.11 9.40
N TYR A 114 10.35 5.22 10.32
CA TYR A 114 10.58 5.40 11.76
C TYR A 114 12.09 5.48 12.05
N HIS A 115 12.85 4.50 11.56
CA HIS A 115 14.28 4.42 11.79
C HIS A 115 15.03 5.58 11.13
N TYR A 116 14.66 5.94 9.90
CA TYR A 116 15.27 7.08 9.20
C TYR A 116 15.02 8.39 9.94
N SER A 117 13.82 8.58 10.47
CA SER A 117 13.47 9.80 11.23
C SER A 117 14.15 9.85 12.59
N TYR A 118 14.36 8.69 13.22
CA TYR A 118 15.10 8.58 14.48
C TYR A 118 16.59 8.93 14.30
N ILE A 119 17.19 8.57 13.15
CA ILE A 119 18.57 8.94 12.82
C ILE A 119 18.66 10.44 12.44
N CYS A 120 17.80 10.91 11.53
CA CYS A 120 17.96 12.23 10.91
C CYS A 120 17.46 13.38 11.78
N VAL A 121 16.37 13.17 12.52
CA VAL A 121 15.66 14.26 13.22
C VAL A 121 15.86 14.12 14.74
N GLY A 122 15.38 13.01 15.30
CA GLY A 122 15.44 12.70 16.72
C GLY A 122 14.21 11.92 17.21
N GLU A 123 14.28 11.49 18.46
CA GLU A 123 13.32 10.59 19.12
C GLU A 123 11.86 11.10 19.09
N GLY A 124 11.61 12.39 19.30
CA GLY A 124 10.24 12.92 19.36
C GLY A 124 9.48 12.81 18.03
N VAL A 125 10.14 13.17 16.92
CA VAL A 125 9.55 13.05 15.58
C VAL A 125 9.45 11.59 15.16
N ALA A 126 10.47 10.78 15.50
CA ALA A 126 10.41 9.35 15.25
C ALA A 126 9.27 8.66 16.00
N TRP A 127 9.03 9.01 17.26
CA TRP A 127 7.92 8.48 18.04
C TRP A 127 6.56 8.79 17.40
N LEU A 128 6.36 10.03 16.94
CA LEU A 128 5.15 10.43 16.22
C LEU A 128 4.97 9.64 14.92
N ILE A 129 6.04 9.49 14.13
CA ILE A 129 6.02 8.72 12.89
C ILE A 129 5.77 7.23 13.15
N GLY A 130 6.31 6.67 14.23
CA GLY A 130 6.06 5.28 14.63
C GLY A 130 4.58 5.02 14.93
N TRP A 131 3.94 5.92 15.69
CA TRP A 131 2.49 5.84 15.92
C TRP A 131 1.67 6.04 14.64
N ALA A 132 2.10 6.94 13.76
CA ALA A 132 1.46 7.13 12.46
C ALA A 132 1.53 5.86 11.60
N LEU A 133 2.68 5.19 11.54
CA LEU A 133 2.86 3.93 10.80
C LEU A 133 1.99 2.80 11.37
N ILE A 134 1.89 2.68 12.69
CA ILE A 134 1.01 1.67 13.32
C ILE A 134 -0.44 1.88 12.89
N LEU A 135 -0.91 3.14 12.93
CA LEU A 135 -2.27 3.48 12.49
C LEU A 135 -2.45 3.25 10.99
N GLU A 136 -1.47 3.63 10.18
CA GLU A 136 -1.48 3.45 8.73
C GLU A 136 -1.59 1.97 8.35
N TYR A 137 -0.74 1.09 8.88
CA TYR A 137 -0.82 -0.35 8.60
C TYR A 137 -2.13 -0.97 9.11
N THR A 138 -2.65 -0.50 10.25
CA THR A 138 -3.93 -0.98 10.80
C THR A 138 -5.10 -0.60 9.89
N ILE A 139 -5.15 0.66 9.44
CA ILE A 139 -6.18 1.17 8.53
C ILE A 139 -6.03 0.51 7.15
N GLY A 140 -4.81 0.38 6.65
CA GLY A 140 -4.51 -0.27 5.37
C GLY A 140 -4.96 -1.73 5.34
N GLY A 141 -4.57 -2.52 6.35
CA GLY A 141 -5.00 -3.92 6.46
C GLY A 141 -6.53 -4.06 6.55
N SER A 142 -7.19 -3.18 7.31
CA SER A 142 -8.65 -3.15 7.42
C SER A 142 -9.32 -2.77 6.10
N ALA A 143 -8.77 -1.79 5.36
CA ALA A 143 -9.27 -1.37 4.06
C ALA A 143 -9.16 -2.49 3.02
N VAL A 144 -8.03 -3.22 2.99
CA VAL A 144 -7.86 -4.38 2.10
C VAL A 144 -8.86 -5.48 2.43
N ALA A 145 -9.05 -5.82 3.71
CA ALA A 145 -10.03 -6.82 4.11
C ALA A 145 -11.46 -6.42 3.72
N ARG A 146 -11.83 -5.15 3.90
CA ARG A 146 -13.15 -4.62 3.51
C ARG A 146 -13.36 -4.64 2.00
N GLY A 147 -12.29 -4.56 1.21
CA GLY A 147 -12.39 -4.57 -0.23
C GLY A 147 -12.68 -5.94 -0.86
N ILE A 148 -12.43 -7.02 -0.12
CA ILE A 148 -12.70 -8.38 -0.58
C ILE A 148 -14.19 -8.73 -0.40
N SER A 149 -14.86 -8.18 0.61
CA SER A 149 -16.25 -8.53 0.95
C SER A 149 -17.26 -8.36 -0.19
N PRO A 150 -17.28 -7.25 -0.97
CA PRO A 150 -18.24 -7.10 -2.08
C PRO A 150 -18.00 -8.10 -3.21
N ASN A 151 -16.73 -8.39 -3.52
CA ASN A 151 -16.35 -9.35 -4.56
C ASN A 151 -16.73 -10.77 -4.17
N LEU A 152 -16.55 -11.13 -2.90
CA LEU A 152 -16.98 -12.42 -2.37
C LEU A 152 -18.52 -12.55 -2.37
N ALA A 153 -19.25 -11.48 -2.06
CA ALA A 153 -20.71 -11.47 -2.13
C ALA A 153 -21.25 -11.76 -3.54
N MET A 154 -20.61 -11.20 -4.58
CA MET A 154 -20.98 -11.49 -5.96
C MET A 154 -20.70 -12.95 -6.35
N LEU A 155 -19.59 -13.53 -5.88
CA LEU A 155 -19.23 -14.93 -6.16
C LEU A 155 -20.28 -15.92 -5.62
N PHE A 156 -20.91 -15.62 -4.49
CA PHE A 156 -21.95 -16.45 -3.88
C PHE A 156 -23.37 -16.20 -4.43
N GLY A 157 -23.52 -15.47 -5.55
CA GLY A 157 -24.81 -15.25 -6.20
C GLY A 157 -25.53 -13.97 -5.76
N GLY A 158 -24.78 -12.96 -5.31
CA GLY A 158 -25.25 -11.59 -5.14
C GLY A 158 -25.38 -11.12 -3.68
N PRO A 159 -25.69 -9.83 -3.46
CA PRO A 159 -25.70 -9.17 -2.15
C PRO A 159 -26.59 -9.83 -1.09
N ASN A 160 -27.60 -10.58 -1.53
CA ASN A 160 -28.61 -11.22 -0.67
C ASN A 160 -28.43 -12.73 -0.50
N SER A 161 -27.42 -13.33 -1.13
CA SER A 161 -27.16 -14.79 -1.09
C SER A 161 -26.09 -15.18 -0.05
N LEU A 162 -25.50 -14.20 0.63
CA LEU A 162 -24.61 -14.44 1.76
C LEU A 162 -25.41 -14.85 3.00
N PRO A 163 -24.94 -15.86 3.79
CA PRO A 163 -25.53 -16.17 5.09
C PRO A 163 -25.57 -14.91 5.96
N TRP A 164 -26.64 -14.73 6.75
CA TRP A 164 -26.87 -13.52 7.55
C TRP A 164 -25.66 -13.11 8.44
N PHE A 165 -24.83 -14.08 8.81
CA PHE A 165 -23.62 -13.91 9.62
C PHE A 165 -22.42 -13.33 8.85
N LEU A 166 -22.40 -13.40 7.52
CA LEU A 166 -21.32 -12.84 6.67
C LEU A 166 -21.75 -11.57 5.91
N ALA A 167 -23.06 -11.31 5.81
CA ALA A 167 -23.58 -10.12 5.15
C ALA A 167 -23.23 -8.83 5.93
N ARG A 168 -23.09 -7.73 5.20
CA ARG A 168 -22.82 -6.40 5.76
C ARG A 168 -24.02 -5.97 6.62
N GLN A 169 -23.83 -5.91 7.94
CA GLN A 169 -24.87 -5.58 8.91
C GLN A 169 -24.76 -4.09 9.27
N THR A 170 -25.79 -3.32 8.96
CA THR A 170 -25.96 -1.96 9.48
C THR A 170 -26.66 -2.03 10.82
N ILE A 171 -25.97 -1.70 11.91
CA ILE A 171 -26.59 -1.65 13.24
C ILE A 171 -27.50 -0.41 13.29
N PRO A 172 -28.83 -0.56 13.40
CA PRO A 172 -29.74 0.58 13.49
C PRO A 172 -29.54 1.25 14.84
N GLY A 173 -28.94 2.45 14.84
CA GLY A 173 -28.69 3.24 16.05
C GLY A 173 -27.35 4.01 16.03
N LEU A 174 -26.30 3.45 15.45
CA LEU A 174 -24.97 4.09 15.35
C LEU A 174 -24.59 4.51 13.91
N GLY A 175 -25.33 4.08 12.89
CA GLY A 175 -24.95 4.32 11.49
C GLY A 175 -23.65 3.60 11.06
N CYS A 176 -23.10 2.74 11.92
CA CYS A 176 -21.89 1.98 11.64
C CYS A 176 -22.24 0.74 10.81
N VAL A 177 -21.57 0.63 9.66
CA VAL A 177 -21.60 -0.54 8.78
C VAL A 177 -20.57 -1.53 9.30
N VAL A 178 -21.02 -2.67 9.84
CA VAL A 178 -20.15 -3.75 10.29
C VAL A 178 -20.07 -4.81 9.20
N ASP A 179 -18.85 -5.23 8.86
CA ASP A 179 -18.57 -6.24 7.84
C ASP A 179 -17.94 -7.47 8.51
N PRO A 180 -18.74 -8.47 8.90
CA PRO A 180 -18.25 -9.67 9.58
C PRO A 180 -17.28 -10.49 8.72
N CYS A 181 -17.46 -10.48 7.40
CA CYS A 181 -16.58 -11.15 6.46
C CYS A 181 -15.16 -10.57 6.51
N ALA A 182 -15.03 -9.24 6.50
CA ALA A 182 -13.73 -8.58 6.64
C ALA A 182 -13.07 -8.92 7.99
N ALA A 183 -13.84 -8.98 9.08
CA ALA A 183 -13.31 -9.34 10.40
C ALA A 183 -12.75 -10.78 10.43
N ILE A 184 -13.48 -11.75 9.88
CA ILE A 184 -13.03 -13.14 9.77
C ILE A 184 -11.74 -13.23 8.95
N LEU A 185 -11.66 -12.50 7.83
CA LEU A 185 -10.48 -12.48 6.97
C LEU A 185 -9.25 -11.93 7.71
N VAL A 186 -9.41 -10.87 8.51
CA VAL A 186 -8.32 -10.35 9.37
C VAL A 186 -7.85 -11.40 10.37
N PHE A 187 -8.77 -12.13 11.02
CA PHE A 187 -8.38 -13.21 11.93
C PHE A 187 -7.66 -14.36 11.22
N LEU A 188 -8.09 -14.72 10.01
CA LEU A 188 -7.42 -15.75 9.20
C LEU A 188 -6.00 -15.35 8.81
N VAL A 189 -5.81 -14.11 8.33
CA VAL A 189 -4.47 -13.59 8.00
C VAL A 189 -3.60 -13.52 9.25
N THR A 190 -4.17 -13.12 10.39
CA THR A 190 -3.47 -13.10 11.67
C THR A 190 -3.03 -14.50 12.10
N ALA A 191 -3.90 -15.50 11.99
CA ALA A 191 -3.56 -16.90 12.28
C ALA A 191 -2.44 -17.40 11.35
N LEU A 192 -2.48 -17.07 10.07
CA LEU A 192 -1.42 -17.41 9.11
C LEU A 192 -0.08 -16.78 9.50
N LEU A 193 -0.08 -15.51 9.93
CA LEU A 193 1.12 -14.82 10.43
C LEU A 193 1.68 -15.50 11.70
N CYS A 194 0.81 -16.04 12.57
CA CYS A 194 1.23 -16.80 13.75
C CYS A 194 1.83 -18.19 13.42
N VAL A 195 1.45 -18.82 12.30
CA VAL A 195 1.97 -20.13 11.89
C VAL A 195 3.41 -20.04 11.38
N GLY A 196 3.78 -18.94 10.71
CA GLY A 196 5.18 -18.65 10.42
C GLY A 196 5.44 -17.80 9.18
N ILE A 197 6.57 -17.08 9.21
CA ILE A 197 6.99 -16.13 8.17
C ILE A 197 7.24 -16.84 6.83
N LYS A 198 7.83 -18.04 6.83
CA LYS A 198 8.14 -18.78 5.59
C LYS A 198 6.91 -19.09 4.75
N GLU A 199 5.86 -19.62 5.38
CA GLU A 199 4.59 -19.91 4.69
C GLU A 199 3.89 -18.62 4.27
N SER A 200 3.93 -17.58 5.10
CA SER A 200 3.35 -16.27 4.79
C SER A 200 3.99 -15.64 3.54
N THR A 201 5.31 -15.71 3.38
CA THR A 201 5.99 -15.15 2.21
C THR A 201 5.64 -15.93 0.93
N PHE A 202 5.47 -17.25 1.01
CA PHE A 202 5.04 -18.05 -0.13
C PHE A 202 3.61 -17.68 -0.56
N VAL A 203 2.67 -17.60 0.39
CA VAL A 203 1.28 -17.19 0.13
C VAL A 203 1.23 -15.79 -0.47
N GLN A 204 1.99 -14.84 0.08
CA GLN A 204 2.09 -13.48 -0.46
C GLN A 204 2.59 -13.46 -1.91
N GLY A 205 3.60 -14.29 -2.22
CA GLY A 205 4.13 -14.43 -3.58
C GLY A 205 3.07 -14.95 -4.56
N VAL A 206 2.32 -15.99 -4.19
CA VAL A 206 1.23 -16.54 -5.00
C VAL A 206 0.14 -15.49 -5.24
N VAL A 207 -0.28 -14.78 -4.20
CA VAL A 207 -1.29 -13.71 -4.30
C VAL A 207 -0.83 -12.59 -5.23
N THR A 208 0.44 -12.20 -5.14
CA THR A 208 1.03 -11.16 -6.00
C THR A 208 1.00 -11.56 -7.47
N VAL A 209 1.43 -12.79 -7.79
CA VAL A 209 1.42 -13.31 -9.16
C VAL A 209 -0.03 -13.37 -9.68
N ALA A 210 -0.97 -13.86 -8.88
CA ALA A 210 -2.38 -13.90 -9.24
C ALA A 210 -2.93 -12.49 -9.52
N ASN A 211 -2.61 -11.50 -8.70
CA ASN A 211 -3.03 -10.11 -8.89
C ASN A 211 -2.45 -9.50 -10.17
N ILE A 212 -1.16 -9.71 -10.46
CA ILE A 212 -0.54 -9.24 -11.70
C ILE A 212 -1.23 -9.89 -12.91
N CYS A 213 -1.46 -11.20 -12.88
CA CYS A 213 -2.18 -11.91 -13.93
C CYS A 213 -3.60 -11.37 -14.13
N ALA A 214 -4.33 -11.09 -13.04
CA ALA A 214 -5.65 -10.50 -13.09
C ALA A 214 -5.62 -9.10 -13.73
N MET A 215 -4.68 -8.24 -13.35
CA MET A 215 -4.53 -6.91 -13.96
C MET A 215 -4.22 -6.98 -15.46
N VAL A 216 -3.28 -7.83 -15.86
CA VAL A 216 -2.94 -8.02 -17.27
C VAL A 216 -4.15 -8.54 -18.05
N PHE A 217 -4.90 -9.47 -17.47
CA PHE A 217 -6.15 -9.94 -18.05
C PHE A 217 -7.17 -8.81 -18.24
N VAL A 218 -7.39 -7.97 -17.22
CA VAL A 218 -8.29 -6.81 -17.31
C VAL A 218 -7.85 -5.84 -18.41
N ILE A 219 -6.55 -5.57 -18.52
CA ILE A 219 -6.00 -4.67 -19.55
C ILE A 219 -6.22 -5.25 -20.96
N VAL A 220 -5.92 -6.53 -21.18
CA VAL A 220 -6.03 -7.17 -22.50
C VAL A 220 -7.49 -7.39 -22.90
N ALA A 221 -8.28 -8.01 -22.03
CA ALA A 221 -9.70 -8.27 -22.28
C ALA A 221 -10.47 -6.96 -22.39
N GLY A 222 -10.28 -6.05 -21.44
CA GLY A 222 -10.94 -4.76 -21.45
C GLY A 222 -10.51 -3.88 -22.63
N GLY A 223 -9.22 -3.91 -23.01
CA GLY A 223 -8.74 -3.26 -24.23
C GLY A 223 -9.41 -3.81 -25.49
N TYR A 224 -9.49 -5.14 -25.63
CA TYR A 224 -10.19 -5.79 -26.74
C TYR A 224 -11.67 -5.38 -26.82
N LEU A 225 -12.37 -5.35 -25.69
CA LEU A 225 -13.75 -4.87 -25.62
C LEU A 225 -13.86 -3.39 -25.99
N GLY A 226 -12.96 -2.54 -25.49
CA GLY A 226 -12.93 -1.11 -25.78
C GLY A 226 -12.73 -0.80 -27.27
N PHE A 227 -11.86 -1.55 -27.95
CA PHE A 227 -11.69 -1.44 -29.40
C PHE A 227 -12.95 -1.89 -30.17
N LYS A 228 -13.69 -2.88 -29.67
CA LYS A 228 -14.93 -3.36 -30.29
C LYS A 228 -16.11 -2.41 -30.10
N THR A 229 -16.23 -1.79 -28.92
CA THR A 229 -17.32 -0.86 -28.57
C THR A 229 -17.02 0.58 -28.95
N GLY A 230 -15.77 0.88 -29.32
CA GLY A 230 -15.33 2.21 -29.71
C GLY A 230 -15.30 3.20 -28.55
N TRP A 231 -14.93 2.71 -27.36
CA TRP A 231 -14.64 3.48 -26.14
C TRP A 231 -15.78 4.44 -25.72
N PRO A 232 -16.96 3.91 -25.31
CA PRO A 232 -18.12 4.73 -24.97
C PRO A 232 -17.87 5.69 -23.81
N GLY A 233 -17.01 5.35 -22.85
CA GLY A 233 -16.73 6.18 -21.68
C GLY A 233 -15.97 7.48 -22.00
N TYR A 234 -15.27 7.55 -23.14
CA TYR A 234 -14.61 8.77 -23.61
C TYR A 234 -15.49 9.64 -24.52
N LYS A 235 -16.62 9.11 -25.01
CA LYS A 235 -17.57 9.84 -25.87
C LYS A 235 -18.59 10.61 -25.04
N LEU A 236 -18.12 11.49 -24.16
CA LEU A 236 -18.99 12.33 -23.34
C LEU A 236 -19.11 13.74 -23.88
N SER A 237 -20.35 14.23 -23.96
CA SER A 237 -20.70 15.60 -24.30
C SER A 237 -20.20 16.63 -23.28
N SER A 238 -19.88 16.21 -22.05
CA SER A 238 -19.33 17.05 -20.98
C SER A 238 -17.80 17.24 -21.03
N GLY A 239 -17.11 16.67 -22.02
CA GLY A 239 -15.65 16.74 -22.14
C GLY A 239 -14.89 15.78 -21.21
N TYR A 240 -13.55 15.84 -21.25
CA TYR A 240 -12.65 14.91 -20.56
C TYR A 240 -12.47 15.22 -19.05
N LEU A 241 -12.83 16.44 -18.62
CA LEU A 241 -12.70 16.92 -17.24
C LEU A 241 -14.06 17.36 -16.70
N PRO A 242 -15.01 16.43 -16.43
CA PRO A 242 -16.35 16.77 -15.95
C PRO A 242 -16.33 17.48 -14.59
N PHE A 243 -15.33 17.19 -13.76
CA PHE A 243 -15.14 17.79 -12.42
C PHE A 243 -14.03 18.86 -12.38
N GLY A 244 -13.55 19.30 -13.55
CA GLY A 244 -12.45 20.25 -13.65
C GLY A 244 -11.09 19.72 -13.14
N ALA A 245 -10.11 20.62 -13.04
CA ALA A 245 -8.78 20.29 -12.54
C ALA A 245 -8.79 19.97 -11.03
N ASP A 246 -9.70 20.59 -10.27
CA ASP A 246 -9.82 20.36 -8.83
C ASP A 246 -10.27 18.93 -8.52
N GLY A 247 -11.25 18.39 -9.27
CA GLY A 247 -11.66 17.00 -9.13
C GLY A 247 -10.59 15.99 -9.54
N MET A 248 -9.76 16.34 -10.54
CA MET A 248 -8.60 15.52 -10.91
C MET A 248 -7.55 15.47 -9.79
N LEU A 249 -7.26 16.61 -9.16
CA LEU A 249 -6.30 16.69 -8.03
C LEU A 249 -6.84 16.00 -6.76
N ALA A 250 -8.14 16.17 -6.45
CA ALA A 250 -8.79 15.46 -5.36
C ALA A 250 -8.82 13.93 -5.59
N GLY A 251 -8.99 13.50 -6.84
CA GLY A 251 -8.83 12.09 -7.18
C GLY A 251 -7.39 11.61 -7.02
N ALA A 252 -6.40 12.43 -7.39
CA ALA A 252 -4.98 12.12 -7.25
C ALA A 252 -4.59 11.86 -5.78
N SER A 253 -5.09 12.68 -4.84
CA SER A 253 -4.85 12.47 -3.40
C SER A 253 -5.48 11.17 -2.90
N THR A 254 -6.65 10.79 -3.40
CA THR A 254 -7.34 9.56 -3.01
C THR A 254 -6.61 8.33 -3.56
N VAL A 255 -6.27 8.32 -4.85
CA VAL A 255 -5.56 7.19 -5.48
C VAL A 255 -4.10 7.06 -5.03
N PHE A 256 -3.54 8.08 -4.35
CA PHE A 256 -2.25 7.95 -3.68
C PHE A 256 -2.23 6.78 -2.68
N PHE A 257 -3.37 6.45 -2.08
CA PHE A 257 -3.53 5.26 -1.24
C PHE A 257 -3.12 3.97 -1.96
N ALA A 258 -3.35 3.87 -3.27
CA ALA A 258 -2.98 2.69 -4.05
C ALA A 258 -1.46 2.54 -4.25
N PHE A 259 -0.67 3.58 -3.99
CA PHE A 259 0.79 3.56 -4.07
C PHE A 259 1.48 3.24 -2.73
N ILE A 260 0.74 3.16 -1.63
CA ILE A 260 1.28 2.74 -0.33
C ILE A 260 1.78 1.29 -0.45
N GLY A 261 2.95 1.00 0.12
CA GLY A 261 3.56 -0.35 0.11
C GLY A 261 4.99 -0.39 -0.41
N PHE A 262 5.45 0.60 -1.20
CA PHE A 262 6.85 0.62 -1.68
C PHE A 262 7.89 0.66 -0.54
N ASP A 263 7.48 1.19 0.62
CA ASP A 263 8.26 1.27 1.87
C ASP A 263 8.46 -0.10 2.54
N SER A 264 7.63 -1.10 2.24
CA SER A 264 7.86 -2.49 2.68
C SER A 264 9.17 -3.06 2.15
N VAL A 265 9.59 -2.65 0.95
CA VAL A 265 10.89 -3.02 0.38
C VAL A 265 12.03 -2.48 1.24
N ALA A 266 11.89 -1.25 1.74
CA ALA A 266 12.88 -0.64 2.64
C ALA A 266 12.96 -1.35 4.01
N SER A 267 11.86 -1.92 4.49
CA SER A 267 11.86 -2.74 5.72
C SER A 267 12.66 -4.04 5.59
N THR A 268 12.83 -4.56 4.37
CA THR A 268 13.62 -5.78 4.10
C THR A 268 15.12 -5.52 3.89
N ALA A 269 15.60 -4.30 4.15
CA ALA A 269 16.98 -3.89 3.86
C ALA A 269 18.06 -4.79 4.48
N GLU A 270 17.80 -5.39 5.65
CA GLU A 270 18.74 -6.28 6.34
C GLU A 270 18.87 -7.66 5.68
N GLU A 271 17.90 -8.07 4.84
CA GLU A 271 17.86 -9.36 4.14
C GLU A 271 18.40 -9.29 2.70
N VAL A 272 18.79 -8.09 2.23
CA VAL A 272 19.27 -7.86 0.86
C VAL A 272 20.77 -8.11 0.74
N LYS A 273 21.20 -8.76 -0.35
CA LYS A 273 22.62 -9.02 -0.62
C LYS A 273 23.44 -7.73 -0.76
N ASN A 274 22.98 -6.79 -1.61
CA ASN A 274 23.63 -5.50 -1.85
C ASN A 274 22.63 -4.35 -1.68
N PRO A 275 22.30 -3.96 -0.43
CA PRO A 275 21.24 -2.98 -0.16
C PRO A 275 21.50 -1.62 -0.82
N GLN A 276 22.76 -1.20 -0.95
CA GLN A 276 23.13 0.10 -1.54
C GLN A 276 22.68 0.26 -2.99
N ARG A 277 22.61 -0.84 -3.75
CA ARG A 277 22.27 -0.83 -5.18
C ARG A 277 20.91 -1.47 -5.43
N ASP A 278 20.65 -2.60 -4.79
CA ASP A 278 19.50 -3.43 -5.10
C ASP A 278 18.20 -2.85 -4.49
N LEU A 279 18.26 -2.13 -3.35
CA LEU A 279 17.08 -1.46 -2.78
C LEU A 279 16.58 -0.31 -3.65
N PRO A 280 17.42 0.67 -4.06
CA PRO A 280 16.97 1.73 -4.97
C PRO A 280 16.38 1.20 -6.27
N MET A 281 17.02 0.20 -6.88
CA MET A 281 16.52 -0.44 -8.10
C MET A 281 15.19 -1.15 -7.83
N GLY A 282 15.08 -1.91 -6.75
CA GLY A 282 13.86 -2.63 -6.38
C GLY A 282 12.66 -1.70 -6.17
N ILE A 283 12.84 -0.63 -5.38
CA ILE A 283 11.80 0.38 -5.13
C ILE A 283 11.38 1.07 -6.44
N GLY A 284 12.36 1.53 -7.22
CA GLY A 284 12.09 2.25 -8.48
C GLY A 284 11.36 1.38 -9.52
N PHE A 285 11.81 0.14 -9.72
CA PHE A 285 11.16 -0.78 -10.64
C PHE A 285 9.76 -1.20 -10.16
N ALA A 286 9.60 -1.52 -8.87
CA ALA A 286 8.29 -1.87 -8.31
C ALA A 286 7.26 -0.75 -8.52
N LEU A 287 7.64 0.50 -8.19
CA LEU A 287 6.78 1.66 -8.35
C LEU A 287 6.45 1.93 -9.81
N SER A 288 7.43 1.84 -10.71
CA SER A 288 7.22 2.06 -12.15
C SER A 288 6.26 1.03 -12.75
N ILE A 289 6.39 -0.24 -12.36
CA ILE A 289 5.49 -1.32 -12.77
C ILE A 289 4.07 -1.04 -12.26
N CYS A 290 3.91 -0.74 -10.97
CA CYS A 290 2.60 -0.46 -10.39
C CYS A 290 1.93 0.75 -11.04
N CYS A 291 2.67 1.87 -11.20
CA CYS A 291 2.17 3.08 -11.86
C CYS A 291 1.66 2.80 -13.28
N THR A 292 2.45 2.06 -14.06
CA THR A 292 2.08 1.70 -15.44
C THR A 292 0.82 0.83 -15.46
N LEU A 293 0.76 -0.21 -14.63
CA LEU A 293 -0.41 -1.09 -14.53
C LEU A 293 -1.66 -0.32 -14.11
N TYR A 294 -1.56 0.57 -13.11
CA TYR A 294 -2.68 1.35 -12.62
C TYR A 294 -3.22 2.32 -13.68
N MET A 295 -2.33 3.01 -14.41
CA MET A 295 -2.72 3.89 -15.51
C MET A 295 -3.42 3.14 -16.65
N LEU A 296 -2.93 1.93 -16.98
CA LEU A 296 -3.54 1.11 -18.02
C LEU A 296 -4.92 0.58 -17.59
N VAL A 297 -5.03 0.07 -16.37
CA VAL A 297 -6.32 -0.39 -15.81
C VAL A 297 -7.31 0.78 -15.74
N SER A 298 -6.89 1.96 -15.25
CA SER A 298 -7.78 3.12 -15.19
C SER A 298 -8.27 3.56 -16.56
N ALA A 299 -7.37 3.61 -17.55
CA ALA A 299 -7.75 3.98 -18.93
C ALA A 299 -8.73 2.98 -19.55
N VAL A 300 -8.50 1.69 -19.34
CA VAL A 300 -9.37 0.63 -19.86
C VAL A 300 -10.75 0.68 -19.20
N ILE A 301 -10.83 0.74 -17.87
CA ILE A 301 -12.10 0.69 -17.12
C ILE A 301 -12.96 1.93 -17.38
N VAL A 302 -12.37 3.12 -17.32
CA VAL A 302 -13.05 4.38 -17.68
C VAL A 302 -13.53 4.35 -19.13
N GLY A 303 -12.74 3.76 -20.01
CA GLY A 303 -13.07 3.71 -21.42
C GLY A 303 -14.24 2.75 -21.75
N LEU A 304 -14.38 1.68 -20.98
CA LEU A 304 -15.45 0.67 -21.12
C LEU A 304 -16.81 1.13 -20.58
N VAL A 305 -16.81 1.77 -19.41
CA VAL A 305 -18.04 2.15 -18.71
C VAL A 305 -18.01 3.66 -18.43
N PRO A 306 -19.04 4.42 -18.86
CA PRO A 306 -19.15 5.83 -18.51
C PRO A 306 -19.13 6.04 -17.00
N TYR A 307 -18.42 7.07 -16.53
CA TYR A 307 -18.18 7.27 -15.09
C TYR A 307 -19.46 7.34 -14.24
N TYR A 308 -20.58 7.83 -14.79
CA TYR A 308 -21.87 7.93 -14.08
C TYR A 308 -22.58 6.58 -13.88
N ALA A 309 -22.22 5.57 -14.65
CA ALA A 309 -22.79 4.22 -14.59
C ALA A 309 -21.88 3.24 -13.85
N MET A 310 -20.70 3.67 -13.41
CA MET A 310 -19.73 2.83 -12.74
C MET A 310 -20.18 2.50 -11.31
N ASP A 311 -20.11 1.23 -10.94
CA ASP A 311 -20.38 0.79 -9.58
C ASP A 311 -19.19 1.15 -8.65
N PRO A 312 -19.42 1.84 -7.51
CA PRO A 312 -18.34 2.26 -6.62
C PRO A 312 -17.61 1.12 -5.92
N ASP A 313 -18.31 0.01 -5.62
CA ASP A 313 -17.78 -1.11 -4.83
C ASP A 313 -17.17 -2.19 -5.74
N THR A 314 -17.66 -2.32 -6.98
CA THR A 314 -17.35 -3.44 -7.87
C THR A 314 -17.13 -3.02 -9.35
N PRO A 315 -16.23 -2.05 -9.62
CA PRO A 315 -16.15 -1.42 -10.94
C PRO A 315 -15.67 -2.35 -12.06
N ILE A 316 -14.81 -3.32 -11.75
CA ILE A 316 -14.21 -4.20 -12.76
C ILE A 316 -15.17 -5.33 -13.12
N SER A 317 -15.70 -6.04 -12.11
CA SER A 317 -16.65 -7.14 -12.31
C SER A 317 -17.93 -6.65 -12.98
N SER A 318 -18.48 -5.51 -12.56
CA SER A 318 -19.66 -4.91 -13.19
C SER A 318 -19.40 -4.48 -14.64
N ALA A 319 -18.19 -3.99 -14.95
CA ALA A 319 -17.80 -3.66 -16.33
C ALA A 319 -17.78 -4.89 -17.24
N PHE A 320 -17.26 -6.03 -16.77
CA PHE A 320 -17.27 -7.28 -17.53
C PHE A 320 -18.65 -7.93 -17.61
N ALA A 321 -19.43 -7.90 -16.53
CA ALA A 321 -20.80 -8.40 -16.49
C ALA A 321 -21.73 -7.65 -17.46
N SER A 322 -21.62 -6.31 -17.52
CA SER A 322 -22.42 -5.48 -18.44
C SER A 322 -22.14 -5.75 -19.92
N HIS A 323 -20.97 -6.31 -20.23
CA HIS A 323 -20.59 -6.72 -21.59
C HIS A 323 -20.80 -8.22 -21.86
N GLY A 324 -21.51 -8.93 -20.97
CA GLY A 324 -21.91 -10.33 -21.15
C GLY A 324 -20.83 -11.35 -20.79
N ILE A 325 -19.72 -10.93 -20.16
CA ILE A 325 -18.64 -11.81 -19.71
C ILE A 325 -18.87 -12.15 -18.23
N HIS A 326 -19.94 -12.88 -17.95
CA HIS A 326 -20.31 -13.27 -16.58
C HIS A 326 -19.31 -14.20 -15.89
N TRP A 327 -18.43 -14.88 -16.66
CA TRP A 327 -17.38 -15.73 -16.10
C TRP A 327 -16.14 -14.95 -15.61
N ALA A 328 -15.99 -13.70 -16.04
CA ALA A 328 -14.89 -12.80 -15.64
C ALA A 328 -15.32 -11.76 -14.61
N ALA A 329 -16.59 -11.80 -14.18
CA ALA A 329 -17.19 -10.94 -13.17
C ALA A 329 -17.10 -11.57 -11.78
#